data_AF-A0A090Q340-F1
#
_entry.id   AF-A0A090Q340-F1
#
_cell.length_a   1.000
_cell.length_b   1.000
_cell.length_c   1.000
_cell.angle_alpha   90.00
_cell.angle_beta   90.00
_cell.angle_gamma   90.00
#
_symmetry.space_group_name_H-M   'P 1'
#
loop_
_entity.id
_entity.type
_entity.pdbx_description
1 polymer ?
#
loop_
_entity_poly.entity_id
_entity_poly.type
_entity_poly.pdbx_seq_one_letter_code
_entity_poly.pdbx_strand_id
1 'polypeptide(L)' 'MALANIGFCYSQIGNGIKSKEYYQRTLAEFPESGLAKSALKMINSMEKNAPQHGV' A
#
# COMPACT_ATOMS: atom_id res chain seq x y z
N MET A 1 12.48 -1.45 7.33
CA MET A 1 11.50 -2.47 7.74
C MET A 1 10.30 -1.91 8.52
N ALA A 2 10.49 -1.06 9.55
CA ALA A 2 9.37 -0.51 10.33
C ALA A 2 8.26 0.17 9.49
N LEU A 3 8.63 0.96 8.47
CA LEU A 3 7.66 1.60 7.56
C LEU A 3 6.76 0.59 6.83
N ALA A 4 7.32 -0.53 6.36
CA ALA A 4 6.56 -1.56 5.68
C ALA A 4 5.56 -2.27 6.62
N ASN A 5 5.96 -2.48 7.87
CA ASN A 5 5.09 -3.06 8.89
C ASN A 5 3.94 -2.12 9.24
N ILE A 6 4.18 -0.80 9.30
CA ILE A 6 3.10 0.18 9.50
C ILE A 6 2.13 0.15 8.31
N GLY A 7 2.65 0.07 7.09
CA GLY A 7 1.83 -0.09 5.89
C GLY A 7 0.94 -1.35 5.95
N PHE A 8 1.49 -2.45 6.43
CA PHE A 8 0.73 -3.69 6.67
C PHE A 8 -0.32 -3.53 7.77
N CYS A 9 -0.01 -2.92 8.91
CA CYS A 9 -1.00 -2.69 9.96
C CYS A 9 -2.17 -1.84 9.45
N TYR A 10 -1.90 -0.81 8.64
CA TYR A 10 -2.96 -0.01 8.03
C TYR A 10 -3.82 -0.81 7.04
N SER A 11 -3.26 -1.76 6.28
CA SER A 11 -4.08 -2.62 5.42
C SER A 11 -4.99 -3.54 6.25
N GLN A 12 -4.50 -4.07 7.37
CA GLN A 12 -5.30 -4.96 8.24
C GLN A 12 -6.52 -4.26 8.85
N ILE A 13 -6.45 -2.95 9.09
CA ILE A 13 -7.57 -2.16 9.61
C ILE A 13 -8.41 -1.48 8.51
N GLY A 14 -8.22 -1.88 7.24
CA GLY A 14 -8.99 -1.36 6.11
C GLY A 14 -8.59 0.05 5.65
N ASN A 15 -7.52 0.64 6.20
CA ASN A 15 -7.04 1.95 5.78
C ASN A 15 -6.05 1.83 4.61
N GLY A 16 -6.59 1.57 3.41
CA GLY A 16 -5.80 1.43 2.19
C GLY A 16 -4.98 2.68 1.82
N ILE A 17 -5.49 3.88 2.13
CA ILE A 17 -4.82 5.15 1.85
C ILE A 17 -3.51 5.25 2.65
N LYS A 18 -3.57 5.07 3.97
CA LYS A 18 -2.37 5.07 4.81
C LYS A 18 -1.46 3.89 4.51
N SER A 19 -2.02 2.72 4.22
CA SER A 19 -1.23 1.56 3.81
C SER A 19 -0.33 1.91 2.61
N LYS A 20 -0.91 2.49 1.55
CA LYS A 20 -0.20 2.95 0.34
C LYS A 20 0.89 3.96 0.67
N GLU A 21 0.58 4.98 1.47
CA GLU A 21 1.54 6.02 1.88
C GLU A 21 2.80 5.43 2.53
N TYR A 22 2.63 4.51 3.49
CA TYR A 22 3.76 3.91 4.20
C TYR A 22 4.60 2.96 3.33
N TYR A 23 3.98 2.27 2.37
CA TYR A 23 4.73 1.50 1.38
C TYR A 23 5.49 2.40 0.39
N GLN A 24 4.94 3.55 -0.02
CA GLN A 24 5.66 4.53 -0.82
C GLN A 24 6.86 5.10 -0.07
N ARG A 25 6.70 5.46 1.21
CA ARG A 25 7.80 5.88 2.09
C ARG A 25 8.86 4.79 2.25
N THR A 26 8.43 3.52 2.32
CA THR A 26 9.38 2.39 2.34
C THR A 26 10.24 2.36 1.07
N LEU A 27 9.67 2.64 -0.11
CA LEU A 27 10.42 2.67 -1.36
C LEU A 27 11.31 3.90 -1.53
N ALA A 28 10.97 5.02 -0.89
CA ALA A 28 11.85 6.19 -0.86
C ALA A 28 13.17 5.87 -0.15
N GLU A 29 13.11 5.13 0.96
CA GLU A 29 14.28 4.74 1.75
C GLU A 29 14.95 3.46 1.25
N PHE A 30 14.14 2.50 0.75
CA PHE A 30 14.58 1.19 0.30
C PHE A 30 13.98 0.88 -1.07
N PRO A 31 14.53 1.45 -2.15
CA PRO A 31 14.00 1.30 -3.51
C PRO A 31 13.92 -0.16 -3.99
N GLU A 32 14.70 -1.06 -3.39
CA GLU A 32 14.74 -2.48 -3.72
C GLU A 32 13.78 -3.34 -2.89
N SER A 33 12.98 -2.75 -2.00
CA SER A 33 12.04 -3.49 -1.16
C SER A 33 10.99 -4.24 -1.99
N GLY A 34 11.17 -5.55 -2.14
CA GLY A 34 10.22 -6.42 -2.84
C GLY A 34 8.84 -6.45 -2.18
N LEU A 35 8.79 -6.37 -0.84
CA LEU A 35 7.54 -6.29 -0.08
C LEU A 35 6.74 -5.03 -0.44
N ALA A 36 7.36 -3.85 -0.41
CA ALA A 36 6.67 -2.60 -0.69
C ALA A 36 6.23 -2.51 -2.16
N LYS A 37 7.06 -2.99 -3.11
CA LYS A 37 6.68 -3.10 -4.53
C LYS A 37 5.45 -3.98 -4.72
N SER A 38 5.45 -5.16 -4.08
CA SER A 38 4.36 -6.13 -4.19
C SER A 38 3.06 -5.60 -3.59
N ALA A 39 3.15 -4.99 -2.40
CA ALA A 39 1.99 -4.40 -1.74
C ALA A 39 1.37 -3.26 -2.56
N LEU A 40 2.18 -2.33 -3.09
CA LEU A 40 1.69 -1.24 -3.94
C LEU A 40 1.06 -1.75 -5.23
N LYS A 41 1.63 -2.79 -5.85
CA LYS A 41 1.04 -3.42 -7.04
C LYS A 41 -0.35 -3.99 -6.73
N MET A 42 -0.51 -4.65 -5.58
CA MET A 42 -1.81 -5.19 -5.14
C MET A 42 -2.81 -4.07 -4.88
N ILE A 43 -2.42 -3.04 -4.12
CA ILE A 43 -3.27 -1.87 -3.81
C ILE A 43 -3.76 -1.19 -5.10
N ASN A 44 -2.85 -0.88 -6.02
CA ASN A 44 -3.20 -0.24 -7.29
C ASN A 44 -4.13 -1.12 -8.15
N SER A 45 -3.97 -2.44 -8.10
CA SER A 45 -4.86 -3.37 -8.81
C SER A 45 -6.27 -3.38 -8.22
N MET A 46 -6.39 -3.30 -6.89
CA MET A 46 -7.68 -3.20 -6.20
C MET A 46 -8.37 -1.86 -6.47
N GLU A 47 -7.63 -0.75 -6.46
CA GLU A 47 -8.16 0.58 -6.81
C GLU A 47 -8.70 0.62 -8.24
N LYS A 48 -8.01 -0.05 -9.18
CA LYS A 48 -8.43 -0.10 -10.60
C LYS A 48 -9.67 -0.96 -10.83
N ASN A 49 -9.90 -1.96 -9.96
CA ASN A 49 -11.02 -2.89 -10.04
C ASN A 49 -12.18 -2.53 -9.10
N ALA A 50 -12.04 -1.50 -8.27
CA ALA A 50 -13.15 -1.00 -7.49
C ALA A 50 -14.22 -0.44 -8.45
N PRO A 51 -15.46 -0.96 -8.44
CA PRO A 51 -16.52 -0.37 -9.23
C PRO A 51 -16.67 1.09 -8.81
N GLN A 52 -16.60 2.00 -9.78
CA GLN A 52 -17.03 3.37 -9.58
C GLN A 52 -18.56 3.33 -9.33
N HIS A 53 -18.94 3.16 -8.07
CA HIS A 53 -20.30 3.24 -7.56
C HIS A 53 -20.21 3.88 -6.17
N GLY A 54 -20.72 5.07 -5.91
CA GLY A 54 -21.44 6.00 -6.77
C GLY A 54 -21.56 7.36 -6.07
N VAL A 55 -21.83 8.37 -6.89
CA VAL A 55 -22.57 9.58 -6.55
C VAL A 55 -23.70 9.69 -7.55
#